data_AF-A0A0E0C3N9-F1
#
_entry.id   AF-A0A0E0C3N9-F1
#
_cell.length_a   1.000
_cell.length_b   1.000
_cell.length_c   1.000
_cell.angle_alpha   90.00
_cell.angle_beta   90.00
_cell.angle_gamma   90.00
#
_symmetry.space_group_name_H-M   'P 1'
#
loop_
_entity.id
_entity.type
_entity.pdbx_description
1 polymer ?
#
loop_
_entity_poly.entity_id
_entity_poly.type
_entity_poly.pdbx_seq_one_letter_code
_entity_poly.pdbx_strand_id
1 'polypeptide(L)'
;MWDVGEHAFHHLFDGYATLVRVSFRGRSGGGARATGAHRQIESEAYRAAVARGRPVLREFSHCPAPAKSLLDRVGDLVGLVTGAALTDNPNSAVLPLGDGRTTKSSVLIDPDTLETVGRFRYTDRLGGMVQSAHPIVTDTEFLTLLPDLVRPGHLVVRMEAGSNERKVIGRVDCRGGPSPGWLHSFAVTEKYVVVPEMPLRYSSASLLTSELAPFYAFDWVPASGSYMHVMCKSTGKTVASVEVPPFMAIHFINAYEEEGDEAAVVVDCCEHYGNPAIIETLVLNRLRSLRGKDVLPNARVGRFRIPLDGSPFGELETALDPEEHGRGMDMCSINPARLGRKYRYAYACGARRPCNFPNTLTKIDLVEKKAKSWHEEGSVPSEPFFVARTGATDEDDGVVISVVSSDDGEGYALVLDATTFEEISRVRFPYGLPYGFHGCWIPGTE
;
A
#
# COMPACT_ATOMS: atom_id res chain seq x y z
N MET A 1 4.79 7.39 -15.77
CA MET A 1 5.89 7.67 -16.75
C MET A 1 7.19 7.11 -16.20
N TRP A 2 7.86 6.17 -16.90
CA TRP A 2 9.11 5.55 -16.43
C TRP A 2 10.38 6.02 -17.15
N ASP A 3 10.26 6.95 -18.09
CA ASP A 3 11.38 7.51 -18.82
C ASP A 3 11.21 9.03 -18.87
N VAL A 4 12.29 9.78 -18.59
CA VAL A 4 12.34 11.24 -18.68
C VAL A 4 13.61 11.65 -19.41
N GLY A 5 13.46 12.22 -20.61
CA GLY A 5 14.60 12.47 -21.49
C GLY A 5 15.30 11.16 -21.85
N GLU A 6 16.60 11.08 -21.60
CA GLU A 6 17.40 9.85 -21.79
C GLU A 6 17.49 9.00 -20.51
N HIS A 7 16.90 9.46 -19.40
CA HIS A 7 16.92 8.73 -18.14
C HIS A 7 15.76 7.73 -18.08
N ALA A 8 16.09 6.44 -18.07
CA ALA A 8 15.17 5.35 -17.77
C ALA A 8 15.22 5.01 -16.28
N PHE A 9 14.07 5.01 -15.62
CA PHE A 9 13.98 4.59 -14.22
C PHE A 9 14.33 3.11 -14.06
N HIS A 10 14.84 2.76 -12.88
CA HIS A 10 15.29 1.40 -12.59
C HIS A 10 14.18 0.52 -11.97
N HIS A 11 13.36 1.09 -11.09
CA HIS A 11 12.37 0.35 -10.30
C HIS A 11 10.93 0.75 -10.63
N LEU A 12 9.99 -0.19 -10.46
CA LEU A 12 8.56 0.04 -10.71
C LEU A 12 8.02 1.23 -9.89
N PHE A 13 8.50 1.39 -8.65
CA PHE A 13 8.13 2.47 -7.72
C PHE A 13 8.72 3.86 -8.05
N ASP A 14 9.53 4.03 -9.10
CA ASP A 14 10.06 5.37 -9.42
C ASP A 14 9.19 6.15 -10.41
N GLY A 15 8.31 5.45 -11.14
CA GLY A 15 7.56 6.07 -12.22
C GLY A 15 6.71 7.26 -11.76
N TYR A 16 6.73 8.35 -12.51
CA TYR A 16 5.94 9.53 -12.17
C TYR A 16 4.45 9.26 -12.26
N ALA A 17 3.73 9.70 -11.22
CA ALA A 17 2.33 9.39 -10.97
C ALA A 17 1.39 9.88 -12.07
N THR A 18 0.53 8.99 -12.55
CA THR A 18 -0.58 9.30 -13.45
C THR A 18 -1.87 8.89 -12.74
N LEU A 19 -2.89 9.75 -12.78
CA LEU A 19 -4.23 9.44 -12.32
C LEU A 19 -5.04 8.81 -13.44
N VAL A 20 -5.85 7.82 -13.10
CA VAL A 20 -6.85 7.21 -13.97
C VAL A 20 -8.16 7.21 -13.21
N ARG A 21 -9.24 7.62 -13.87
CA ARG A 21 -10.60 7.60 -13.32
C ARG A 21 -11.54 6.91 -14.27
N VAL A 22 -12.43 6.10 -13.71
CA VAL A 22 -13.62 5.58 -14.38
C VAL A 22 -14.82 6.09 -13.62
N SER A 23 -15.65 6.91 -14.26
CA SER A 23 -16.91 7.37 -13.70
C SER A 23 -18.05 6.55 -14.28
N PHE A 24 -18.89 6.01 -13.40
CA PHE A 24 -20.12 5.30 -13.77
C PHE A 24 -21.30 6.23 -13.49
N ARG A 25 -22.06 6.59 -14.51
CA ARG A 25 -23.27 7.43 -14.40
C ARG A 25 -24.44 6.70 -15.02
N GLY A 26 -25.55 6.63 -14.28
CA GLY A 26 -26.81 6.04 -14.76
C GLY A 26 -28.00 6.82 -14.21
N ARG A 27 -29.11 6.80 -14.93
CA ARG A 27 -30.42 7.20 -14.39
C ARG A 27 -31.18 5.94 -14.02
N SER A 28 -31.95 5.98 -12.93
CA SER A 28 -32.90 4.90 -12.62
C SER A 28 -33.82 4.67 -13.83
N GLY A 29 -33.85 3.44 -14.36
CA GLY A 29 -34.61 3.08 -15.57
C GLY A 29 -34.00 3.47 -16.92
N GLY A 30 -32.76 3.98 -16.96
CA GLY A 30 -32.03 4.32 -18.20
C GLY A 30 -30.74 3.52 -18.37
N GLY A 31 -30.11 3.63 -19.54
CA GLY A 31 -28.81 3.00 -19.80
C GLY A 31 -27.69 3.57 -18.90
N ALA A 32 -26.84 2.68 -18.38
CA ALA A 32 -25.63 3.07 -17.68
C ALA A 32 -24.54 3.48 -18.67
N ARG A 33 -23.81 4.55 -18.36
CA ARG A 33 -22.65 5.02 -19.15
C ARG A 33 -21.43 5.07 -18.25
N ALA A 34 -20.31 4.54 -18.75
CA ALA A 34 -19.01 4.74 -18.15
C ALA A 34 -18.20 5.76 -18.96
N THR A 35 -17.38 6.57 -18.27
CA THR A 35 -16.43 7.50 -18.90
C THR A 35 -15.06 7.37 -18.23
N GLY A 36 -14.03 7.13 -19.02
CA GLY A 36 -12.64 7.11 -18.58
C GLY A 36 -11.96 8.47 -18.72
N ALA A 37 -11.06 8.80 -17.81
CA ALA A 37 -10.16 9.94 -17.91
C ALA A 37 -8.80 9.58 -17.30
N HIS A 38 -7.73 10.24 -17.74
CA HIS A 38 -6.44 10.18 -17.06
C HIS A 38 -5.80 11.56 -17.02
N ARG A 39 -4.88 11.79 -16.09
CA ARG A 39 -4.07 13.01 -16.02
C ARG A 39 -2.73 12.75 -15.36
N GLN A 40 -1.66 13.30 -15.94
CA GLN A 40 -0.34 13.30 -15.30
C GLN A 40 -0.38 14.25 -14.09
N ILE A 41 0.14 13.82 -12.94
CA ILE A 41 0.26 14.72 -11.80
C ILE A 41 1.45 15.66 -12.00
N GLU A 42 1.21 16.95 -11.76
CA GLU A 42 2.20 18.02 -11.89
C GLU A 42 2.95 18.28 -10.57
N SER A 43 3.52 17.22 -10.00
CA SER A 43 4.33 17.33 -8.77
C SER A 43 5.61 18.15 -9.02
N GLU A 44 6.27 18.63 -7.98
CA GLU A 44 7.57 19.31 -8.13
C GLU A 44 8.64 18.35 -8.67
N ALA A 45 8.66 17.10 -8.21
CA ALA A 45 9.55 16.05 -8.72
C ALA A 45 9.38 15.85 -10.23
N TYR A 46 8.14 15.66 -10.68
CA TYR A 46 7.82 15.49 -12.10
C TYR A 46 8.24 16.71 -12.94
N ARG A 47 7.80 17.91 -12.54
CA ARG A 47 8.09 19.15 -13.28
C ARG A 47 9.59 19.42 -13.35
N ALA A 48 10.31 19.23 -12.25
CA ALA A 48 11.74 19.45 -12.20
C ALA A 48 12.50 18.41 -13.03
N ALA A 49 12.05 17.15 -13.02
CA ALA A 49 12.66 16.10 -13.83
C ALA A 49 12.49 16.34 -15.33
N VAL A 50 11.27 16.69 -15.77
CA VAL A 50 10.98 17.02 -17.18
C VAL A 50 11.80 18.23 -17.63
N ALA A 51 11.86 19.28 -16.82
CA ALA A 51 12.64 20.49 -17.15
C ALA A 51 14.15 20.22 -17.27
N ARG A 52 14.67 19.19 -16.60
CA ARG A 52 16.10 18.83 -16.58
C ARG A 52 16.45 17.63 -17.45
N GLY A 53 15.45 16.94 -18.02
CA GLY A 53 15.64 15.70 -18.77
C GLY A 53 16.16 14.53 -17.92
N ARG A 54 16.03 14.60 -16.59
CA ARG A 54 16.46 13.56 -15.63
C ARG A 54 15.90 13.85 -14.23
N PRO A 55 15.73 12.84 -13.36
CA PRO A 55 15.31 13.04 -11.98
C PRO A 55 16.31 13.88 -11.19
N VAL A 56 15.78 14.77 -10.35
CA VAL A 56 16.59 15.67 -9.50
C VAL A 56 16.33 15.49 -8.01
N LEU A 57 15.16 14.96 -7.64
CA LEU A 57 14.85 14.56 -6.27
C LEU A 57 15.12 13.07 -6.10
N ARG A 58 15.20 12.66 -4.83
CA ARG A 58 15.36 11.25 -4.47
C ARG A 58 14.05 10.50 -4.69
N GLU A 59 14.06 9.53 -5.59
CA GLU A 59 12.97 8.56 -5.79
C GLU A 59 13.30 7.26 -5.04
N PHE A 60 12.53 6.19 -5.26
CA PHE A 60 12.70 4.93 -4.52
C PHE A 60 14.06 4.27 -4.76
N SER A 61 14.45 4.10 -6.03
CA SER A 61 15.73 3.50 -6.44
C SER A 61 16.72 4.48 -7.06
N HIS A 62 16.43 5.78 -6.98
CA HIS A 62 17.30 6.84 -7.51
C HIS A 62 17.67 7.83 -6.42
N CYS A 63 18.98 8.04 -6.23
CA CYS A 63 19.50 9.13 -5.40
C CYS A 63 20.04 10.26 -6.29
N PRO A 64 19.85 11.53 -5.90
CA PRO A 64 20.59 12.63 -6.51
C PRO A 64 22.10 12.44 -6.31
N ALA A 65 22.91 13.18 -7.07
CA ALA A 65 24.37 13.09 -6.97
C ALA A 65 24.84 13.32 -5.51
N PRO A 66 25.82 12.55 -5.00
CA PRO A 66 26.22 12.63 -3.60
C PRO A 66 26.68 14.04 -3.20
N ALA A 67 26.39 14.39 -1.94
CA ALA A 67 26.89 15.60 -1.29
C ALA A 67 28.42 15.70 -1.40
N LYS A 68 28.91 16.84 -1.92
CA LYS A 68 30.34 17.07 -2.19
C LYS A 68 31.11 17.59 -0.98
N SER A 69 30.40 18.09 0.05
CA SER A 69 30.99 18.64 1.27
C SER A 69 30.26 18.17 2.53
N LEU A 70 30.86 18.39 3.71
CA LEU A 70 30.24 18.08 5.00
C LEU A 70 28.98 18.92 5.25
N LEU A 71 28.97 20.18 4.79
CA LEU A 71 27.81 21.07 4.89
C LEU A 71 26.65 20.58 4.02
N ASP A 72 26.94 20.09 2.82
CA ASP A 72 25.93 19.48 1.93
C ASP A 72 25.31 18.25 2.59
N ARG A 73 26.11 17.40 3.26
CA ARG A 73 25.60 16.24 4.00
C ARG A 73 24.70 16.62 5.17
N VAL A 74 25.03 17.69 5.90
CA VAL A 74 24.16 18.23 6.96
C VAL A 74 22.87 18.78 6.34
N GLY A 75 22.96 19.46 5.20
CA GLY A 75 21.81 19.94 4.44
C GLY A 75 20.90 18.81 3.96
N ASP A 76 21.45 17.73 3.42
CA ASP A 76 20.73 16.54 2.99
C ASP A 76 20.03 15.86 4.18
N LEU A 77 20.72 15.72 5.32
CA LEU A 77 20.12 15.16 6.54
C LEU A 77 18.96 16.03 7.05
N VAL A 78 19.15 17.35 7.13
CA VAL A 78 18.07 18.28 7.50
C VAL A 78 16.94 18.17 6.48
N GLY A 79 17.24 18.07 5.19
CA GLY A 79 16.27 17.88 4.12
C GLY A 79 15.51 16.55 4.22
N LEU A 80 16.12 15.47 4.67
CA LEU A 80 15.46 14.19 4.90
C LEU A 80 14.55 14.23 6.12
N VAL A 81 15.02 14.83 7.22
CA VAL A 81 14.25 14.98 8.47
C VAL A 81 13.06 15.91 8.29
N THR A 82 13.25 17.02 7.58
CA THR A 82 12.18 18.01 7.31
C THR A 82 11.27 17.57 6.16
N GLY A 83 11.72 16.66 5.31
CA GLY A 83 11.08 16.39 4.03
C GLY A 83 11.23 17.57 3.05
N ALA A 84 12.39 18.20 2.96
CA ALA A 84 12.71 19.06 1.81
C ALA A 84 13.41 18.28 0.68
N ALA A 85 14.07 17.17 1.00
CA ALA A 85 14.91 16.40 0.07
C ALA A 85 14.26 15.11 -0.47
N LEU A 86 13.04 14.76 -0.02
CA LEU A 86 12.32 13.60 -0.54
C LEU A 86 11.42 14.02 -1.71
N THR A 87 11.20 13.08 -2.63
CA THR A 87 10.26 13.24 -3.73
C THR A 87 8.85 13.52 -3.24
N ASP A 88 8.13 14.38 -3.96
CA ASP A 88 6.69 14.54 -3.84
C ASP A 88 5.93 13.74 -4.92
N ASN A 89 6.60 12.84 -5.64
CA ASN A 89 5.99 11.94 -6.61
C ASN A 89 4.96 11.05 -5.91
N PRO A 90 3.65 11.28 -6.09
CA PRO A 90 2.65 10.63 -5.28
C PRO A 90 2.20 9.31 -5.91
N ASN A 91 3.11 8.45 -6.37
CA ASN A 91 2.71 7.34 -7.23
C ASN A 91 2.01 6.17 -6.51
N SER A 92 1.96 6.14 -5.17
CA SER A 92 1.35 5.06 -4.38
C SER A 92 -0.18 4.98 -4.46
N ALA A 93 -0.91 5.83 -3.74
CA ALA A 93 -2.35 5.65 -3.47
C ALA A 93 -3.17 6.94 -3.55
N VAL A 94 -4.44 6.81 -3.95
CA VAL A 94 -5.47 7.85 -3.92
C VAL A 94 -6.34 7.65 -2.68
N LEU A 95 -6.53 8.69 -1.87
CA LEU A 95 -7.16 8.63 -0.56
C LEU A 95 -8.24 9.73 -0.42
N PRO A 96 -9.50 9.37 -0.11
CA PRO A 96 -10.51 10.34 0.28
C PRO A 96 -10.37 10.70 1.77
N LEU A 97 -10.21 11.97 2.13
CA LEU A 97 -9.88 12.43 3.50
C LEU A 97 -11.08 12.55 4.47
N GLY A 98 -12.20 11.88 4.18
CA GLY A 98 -13.43 11.92 5.00
C GLY A 98 -14.21 13.24 4.96
N ASP A 99 -13.62 14.32 4.44
CA ASP A 99 -14.21 15.66 4.34
C ASP A 99 -14.51 16.10 2.89
N GLY A 100 -14.51 15.13 1.97
CA GLY A 100 -14.73 15.35 0.54
C GLY A 100 -13.46 15.72 -0.24
N ARG A 101 -12.35 16.08 0.42
CA ARG A 101 -11.06 16.26 -0.28
C ARG A 101 -10.49 14.90 -0.67
N THR A 102 -9.81 14.86 -1.80
CA THR A 102 -9.06 13.69 -2.26
C THR A 102 -7.59 14.04 -2.38
N THR A 103 -6.73 13.18 -1.84
CA THR A 103 -5.29 13.27 -2.05
C THR A 103 -4.79 12.11 -2.86
N LYS A 104 -3.69 12.33 -3.58
CA LYS A 104 -2.79 11.25 -3.97
C LYS A 104 -1.51 11.49 -3.18
N SER A 105 -1.28 10.72 -2.13
CA SER A 105 -0.21 10.95 -1.13
C SER A 105 -0.12 12.42 -0.66
N SER A 106 0.95 13.13 -1.03
CA SER A 106 1.25 14.52 -0.64
C SER A 106 0.61 15.60 -1.53
N VAL A 107 -0.24 15.23 -2.48
CA VAL A 107 -0.85 16.13 -3.47
C VAL A 107 -2.37 16.11 -3.34
N LEU A 108 -2.99 17.29 -3.25
CA LEU A 108 -4.44 17.46 -3.37
C LEU A 108 -4.84 17.40 -4.84
N ILE A 109 -5.89 16.63 -5.12
CA ILE A 109 -6.43 16.46 -6.46
C ILE A 109 -7.92 16.77 -6.49
N ASP A 110 -8.39 17.26 -7.64
CA ASP A 110 -9.81 17.34 -7.94
C ASP A 110 -10.27 15.96 -8.48
N PRO A 111 -11.18 15.25 -7.81
CA PRO A 111 -11.60 13.90 -8.23
C PRO A 111 -12.44 13.91 -9.52
N ASP A 112 -12.99 15.05 -9.92
CA ASP A 112 -13.82 15.21 -11.11
C ASP A 112 -13.01 15.61 -12.36
N THR A 113 -12.05 16.51 -12.21
CA THR A 113 -11.23 17.02 -13.32
C THR A 113 -9.85 16.36 -13.38
N LEU A 114 -9.45 15.65 -12.32
CA LEU A 114 -8.12 15.09 -12.08
C LEU A 114 -7.01 16.15 -11.97
N GLU A 115 -7.38 17.42 -11.76
CA GLU A 115 -6.44 18.51 -11.61
C GLU A 115 -5.56 18.36 -10.39
N THR A 116 -4.27 18.68 -10.57
CA THR A 116 -3.35 18.87 -9.46
C THR A 116 -3.69 20.21 -8.80
N VAL A 117 -4.42 20.18 -7.69
CA VAL A 117 -4.88 21.38 -6.97
C VAL A 117 -3.71 22.04 -6.24
N GLY A 118 -2.82 21.23 -5.65
CA GLY A 118 -1.65 21.72 -4.96
C GLY A 118 -1.07 20.69 -3.99
N ARG A 119 -0.10 21.10 -3.18
CA ARG A 119 0.45 20.23 -2.13
C ARG A 119 -0.50 20.13 -0.95
N PHE A 120 -0.74 18.90 -0.50
CA PHE A 120 -1.30 18.67 0.82
C PHE A 120 -0.23 18.95 1.87
N ARG A 121 -0.52 19.85 2.82
CA ARG A 121 0.42 20.25 3.87
C ARG A 121 -0.20 20.04 5.23
N TYR A 122 0.49 19.27 6.06
CA TYR A 122 0.20 19.20 7.48
C TYR A 122 0.53 20.53 8.16
N THR A 123 -0.29 20.94 9.13
CA THR A 123 -0.11 22.18 9.91
C THR A 123 0.65 21.94 11.21
N ASP A 124 0.87 20.68 11.59
CA ASP A 124 1.68 20.29 12.74
C ASP A 124 3.20 20.33 12.45
N ARG A 125 4.01 19.99 13.46
CA ARG A 125 5.49 19.98 13.39
C ARG A 125 6.09 18.57 13.41
N LEU A 126 5.31 17.53 13.13
CA LEU A 126 5.74 16.14 13.22
C LEU A 126 6.58 15.67 12.01
N GLY A 127 6.84 16.55 11.03
CA GLY A 127 7.53 16.19 9.79
C GLY A 127 6.59 15.55 8.76
N GLY A 128 6.93 15.62 7.47
CA GLY A 128 5.92 15.49 6.41
C GLY A 128 5.89 14.19 5.60
N MET A 129 7.04 13.60 5.29
CA MET A 129 7.10 12.74 4.08
C MET A 129 7.42 11.28 4.29
N VAL A 130 8.10 10.90 5.37
CA VAL A 130 8.26 9.47 5.68
C VAL A 130 7.10 9.05 6.58
N GLN A 131 6.12 8.38 5.98
CA GLN A 131 4.97 7.79 6.66
C GLN A 131 4.55 6.51 5.92
N SER A 132 3.66 5.73 6.51
CA SER A 132 3.02 4.61 5.80
C SER A 132 2.36 5.08 4.49
N ALA A 133 2.52 4.29 3.43
CA ALA A 133 1.86 4.52 2.15
C ALA A 133 0.35 4.19 2.21
N HIS A 134 -0.07 3.44 3.24
CA HIS A 134 -1.45 3.03 3.50
C HIS A 134 -1.92 3.55 4.85
N PRO A 135 -2.13 4.88 4.98
CA PRO A 135 -2.87 5.38 6.14
C PRO A 135 -4.28 4.77 6.14
N ILE A 136 -4.81 4.55 7.34
CA ILE A 136 -6.19 4.12 7.50
C ILE A 136 -7.06 5.38 7.53
N VAL A 137 -7.94 5.52 6.53
CA VAL A 137 -8.81 6.68 6.39
C VAL A 137 -10.26 6.24 6.50
N THR A 138 -11.01 6.90 7.37
CA THR A 138 -12.45 6.74 7.57
C THR A 138 -13.14 8.09 7.38
N ASP A 139 -14.47 8.11 7.52
CA ASP A 139 -15.24 9.35 7.47
C ASP A 139 -14.90 10.33 8.60
N THR A 140 -14.26 9.86 9.67
CA THR A 140 -13.98 10.65 10.88
C THR A 140 -12.51 10.90 11.14
N GLU A 141 -11.63 10.02 10.67
CA GLU A 141 -10.21 10.10 10.98
C GLU A 141 -9.30 9.58 9.87
N PHE A 142 -8.09 10.13 9.86
CA PHE A 142 -6.93 9.63 9.16
C PHE A 142 -5.92 9.17 10.21
N LEU A 143 -5.48 7.93 10.13
CA LEU A 143 -4.50 7.33 11.03
C LEU A 143 -3.29 6.87 10.23
N THR A 144 -2.08 7.21 10.67
CA THR A 144 -0.84 6.74 10.05
C THR A 144 0.27 6.54 11.06
N LEU A 145 1.38 5.97 10.59
CA LEU A 145 2.58 5.70 11.36
C LEU A 145 3.75 6.48 10.78
N LEU A 146 4.49 7.16 11.64
CA LEU A 146 5.70 7.90 11.30
C LEU A 146 6.93 7.17 11.86
N PRO A 147 7.84 6.64 11.05
CA PRO A 147 9.08 6.07 11.55
C PRO A 147 9.97 7.16 12.16
N ASP A 148 10.51 6.87 13.34
CA ASP A 148 11.49 7.70 14.02
C ASP A 148 12.88 7.12 13.79
N LEU A 149 13.65 7.81 12.93
CA LEU A 149 15.00 7.41 12.54
C LEU A 149 16.05 7.76 13.60
N VAL A 150 15.71 8.60 14.60
CA VAL A 150 16.62 9.03 15.67
C VAL A 150 16.49 8.11 16.88
N ARG A 151 15.25 7.85 17.31
CA ARG A 151 14.91 6.85 18.32
C ARG A 151 14.16 5.72 17.62
N PRO A 152 14.75 4.54 17.39
CA PRO A 152 14.12 3.46 16.64
C PRO A 152 12.71 3.11 17.15
N GLY A 153 11.72 3.31 16.31
CA GLY A 153 10.31 3.08 16.62
C GLY A 153 9.39 3.88 15.70
N HIS A 154 8.10 3.89 16.02
CA HIS A 154 7.07 4.55 15.22
C HIS A 154 6.15 5.38 16.11
N LEU A 155 5.87 6.61 15.68
CA LEU A 155 4.80 7.43 16.24
C LEU A 155 3.48 7.05 15.58
N VAL A 156 2.46 6.81 16.40
CA VAL A 156 1.08 6.63 15.95
C VAL A 156 0.41 7.99 15.96
N VAL A 157 -0.04 8.46 14.80
CA VAL A 157 -0.60 9.81 14.66
C VAL A 157 -1.97 9.77 14.00
N ARG A 158 -2.87 10.64 14.47
CA ARG A 158 -4.24 10.80 13.99
C ARG A 158 -4.48 12.21 13.53
N MET A 159 -5.21 12.37 12.44
CA MET A 159 -5.75 13.63 11.96
C MET A 159 -7.27 13.49 11.85
N GLU A 160 -8.01 14.44 12.42
CA GLU A 160 -9.46 14.49 12.31
C GLU A 160 -9.86 14.88 10.87
N ALA A 161 -10.98 14.33 10.37
CA ALA A 161 -11.53 14.76 9.08
C ALA A 161 -11.78 16.28 9.07
N GLY A 162 -11.46 16.97 7.97
CA GLY A 162 -11.54 18.44 7.88
C GLY A 162 -10.30 19.17 8.41
N SER A 163 -9.41 18.50 9.14
CA SER A 163 -8.18 19.07 9.66
C SER A 163 -6.98 18.82 8.74
N ASN A 164 -5.92 19.58 8.96
CA ASN A 164 -4.57 19.30 8.46
C ASN A 164 -3.57 19.09 9.62
N GLU A 165 -4.04 19.09 10.86
CA GLU A 165 -3.21 18.92 12.05
C GLU A 165 -3.27 17.47 12.52
N ARG A 166 -2.11 16.80 12.53
CA ARG A 166 -1.98 15.48 13.17
C ARG A 166 -1.63 15.64 14.65
N LYS A 167 -2.21 14.77 15.46
CA LYS A 167 -1.95 14.62 16.89
C LYS A 167 -1.33 13.25 17.15
N VAL A 168 -0.28 13.22 17.98
CA VAL A 168 0.33 11.96 18.42
C VAL A 168 -0.62 11.26 19.38
N ILE A 169 -0.98 10.02 19.08
CA ILE A 169 -1.73 9.12 19.97
C ILE A 169 -0.78 8.45 20.95
N GLY A 170 0.35 7.96 20.44
CA GLY A 170 1.33 7.22 21.22
C GLY A 170 2.57 6.87 20.41
N ARG A 171 3.47 6.13 21.03
CA ARG A 171 4.72 5.67 20.42
C ARG A 171 4.96 4.19 20.70
N VAL A 172 5.38 3.47 19.67
CA VAL A 172 5.90 2.10 19.78
C VAL A 172 7.40 2.16 19.57
N ASP A 173 8.18 1.69 20.53
CA ASP A 173 9.63 1.54 20.36
C ASP A 173 9.94 0.19 19.71
N CYS A 174 10.97 0.17 18.84
CA CYS A 174 11.43 -1.10 18.27
C CYS A 174 12.07 -1.98 19.36
N ARG A 175 11.82 -3.29 19.29
CA ARG A 175 12.51 -4.28 20.12
C ARG A 175 13.86 -4.69 19.55
N GLY A 176 14.01 -4.66 18.22
CA GLY A 176 15.18 -5.13 17.51
C GLY A 176 15.85 -4.08 16.62
N GLY A 177 17.17 -4.20 16.50
CA GLY A 177 17.98 -3.49 15.53
C GLY A 177 18.19 -1.98 15.78
N PRO A 178 19.05 -1.35 14.97
CA PRO A 178 19.50 0.03 15.20
C PRO A 178 18.60 1.11 14.57
N SER A 179 17.57 0.72 13.81
CA SER A 179 16.68 1.61 13.06
C SER A 179 15.27 1.02 12.99
N PRO A 180 14.23 1.82 12.71
CA PRO A 180 12.89 1.28 12.56
C PRO A 180 12.79 0.35 11.34
N GLY A 181 11.94 -0.68 11.47
CA GLY A 181 11.50 -1.49 10.33
C GLY A 181 10.81 -0.63 9.28
N TRP A 182 10.99 -0.98 8.00
CA TRP A 182 10.19 -0.42 6.92
C TRP A 182 8.73 -0.76 7.18
N LEU A 183 7.87 0.25 7.11
CA LEU A 183 6.45 0.09 7.34
C LEU A 183 5.71 0.68 6.15
N HIS A 184 5.24 -0.20 5.27
CA HIS A 184 4.46 0.19 4.10
C HIS A 184 2.98 0.35 4.45
N SER A 185 2.40 -0.64 5.14
CA SER A 185 1.03 -0.63 5.66
C SER A 185 0.98 -1.24 7.06
N PHE A 186 -0.18 -1.13 7.72
CA PHE A 186 -0.43 -1.65 9.05
C PHE A 186 -1.92 -1.94 9.23
N ALA A 187 -2.28 -2.67 10.28
CA ALA A 187 -3.67 -3.01 10.57
C ALA A 187 -4.18 -2.29 11.82
N VAL A 188 -5.50 -2.13 11.89
CA VAL A 188 -6.20 -1.60 13.06
C VAL A 188 -7.35 -2.51 13.42
N THR A 189 -7.77 -2.49 14.67
CA THR A 189 -9.06 -3.01 15.12
C THR A 189 -9.95 -1.86 15.59
N GLU A 190 -11.10 -2.14 16.19
CA GLU A 190 -11.89 -1.11 16.87
C GLU A 190 -11.07 -0.40 17.97
N LYS A 191 -10.40 -1.15 18.87
CA LYS A 191 -9.65 -0.59 20.01
C LYS A 191 -8.15 -0.40 19.79
N TYR A 192 -7.54 -1.07 18.81
CA TYR A 192 -6.08 -1.19 18.71
C TYR A 192 -5.49 -0.76 17.37
N VAL A 193 -4.23 -0.34 17.40
CA VAL A 193 -3.34 -0.18 16.25
C VAL A 193 -2.26 -1.25 16.34
N VAL A 194 -2.07 -2.02 15.27
CA VAL A 194 -1.00 -3.01 15.18
C VAL A 194 0.17 -2.40 14.44
N VAL A 195 1.33 -2.31 15.09
CA VAL A 195 2.57 -1.82 14.49
C VAL A 195 3.49 -3.02 14.22
N PRO A 196 3.67 -3.43 12.96
CA PRO A 196 4.58 -4.50 12.59
C PRO A 196 6.04 -4.04 12.65
N GLU A 197 6.93 -4.89 13.17
CA GLU A 197 8.37 -4.68 13.15
C GLU A 197 9.05 -5.78 12.35
N MET A 198 9.31 -5.49 11.08
CA MET A 198 9.96 -6.41 10.14
C MET A 198 11.49 -6.25 10.15
N PRO A 199 12.26 -7.29 9.80
CA PRO A 199 13.72 -7.20 9.74
C PRO A 199 14.28 -6.38 8.57
N LEU A 200 13.44 -5.98 7.61
CA LEU A 200 13.78 -5.03 6.56
C LEU A 200 13.72 -3.62 7.14
N ARG A 201 14.87 -2.98 7.33
CA ARG A 201 15.00 -1.74 8.09
C ARG A 201 15.51 -0.58 7.26
N TYR A 202 15.15 0.65 7.64
CA TYR A 202 15.76 1.84 7.08
C TYR A 202 17.29 1.81 7.28
N SER A 203 18.03 1.96 6.18
CA SER A 203 19.48 2.00 6.21
C SER A 203 19.96 3.42 6.53
N SER A 204 20.28 3.69 7.79
CA SER A 204 20.74 5.02 8.21
C SER A 204 21.99 5.47 7.43
N ALA A 205 22.86 4.53 7.04
CA ALA A 205 24.04 4.81 6.22
C ALA A 205 23.64 5.33 4.82
N SER A 206 22.79 4.59 4.10
CA SER A 206 22.27 5.00 2.78
C SER A 206 21.54 6.34 2.84
N LEU A 207 20.72 6.55 3.87
CA LEU A 207 20.02 7.83 4.07
C LEU A 207 21.00 8.99 4.27
N LEU A 208 22.11 8.79 4.98
CA LEU A 208 23.10 9.84 5.26
C LEU A 208 24.08 10.11 4.11
N THR A 209 24.45 9.09 3.33
CA THR A 209 25.42 9.23 2.24
C THR A 209 24.77 9.56 0.90
N SER A 210 23.43 9.52 0.80
CA SER A 210 22.70 9.61 -0.46
C SER A 210 23.12 8.53 -1.46
N GLU A 211 23.49 7.34 -0.95
CA GLU A 211 23.81 6.15 -1.74
C GLU A 211 22.71 5.09 -1.54
N LEU A 212 22.61 4.11 -2.44
CA LEU A 212 21.63 3.04 -2.32
C LEU A 212 22.15 1.93 -1.40
N ALA A 213 21.31 1.48 -0.47
CA ALA A 213 21.47 0.21 0.24
C ALA A 213 21.11 -0.98 -0.68
N PRO A 214 21.36 -2.25 -0.28
CA PRO A 214 21.02 -3.42 -1.09
C PRO A 214 19.55 -3.47 -1.53
N PHE A 215 18.64 -3.02 -0.67
CA PHE A 215 17.21 -2.85 -0.98
C PHE A 215 16.85 -1.36 -1.08
N TYR A 216 17.69 -0.59 -1.79
CA TYR A 216 17.55 0.84 -2.11
C TYR A 216 17.63 1.78 -0.90
N ALA A 217 16.62 1.82 -0.05
CA ALA A 217 16.61 2.60 1.20
C ALA A 217 16.76 1.72 2.44
N PHE A 218 16.84 0.39 2.24
CA PHE A 218 16.71 -0.58 3.32
C PHE A 218 17.84 -1.61 3.36
N ASP A 219 18.15 -2.04 4.59
CA ASP A 219 18.99 -3.19 4.91
C ASP A 219 18.11 -4.37 5.36
N TRP A 220 18.46 -5.58 4.94
CA TRP A 220 17.85 -6.80 5.47
C TRP A 220 18.63 -7.29 6.68
N VAL A 221 18.03 -7.19 7.87
CA VAL A 221 18.70 -7.45 9.16
C VAL A 221 17.96 -8.54 9.95
N PRO A 222 17.92 -9.80 9.46
CA PRO A 222 17.12 -10.88 10.06
C PRO A 222 17.49 -11.19 11.51
N ALA A 223 18.75 -10.97 11.90
CA ALA A 223 19.24 -11.20 13.26
C ALA A 223 18.58 -10.34 14.33
N SER A 224 17.81 -9.32 13.93
CA SER A 224 17.07 -8.49 14.87
C SER A 224 15.77 -9.08 15.40
N GLY A 225 15.33 -10.22 14.87
CA GLY A 225 13.98 -10.74 15.10
C GLY A 225 12.88 -9.98 14.36
N SER A 226 11.65 -10.47 14.54
CA SER A 226 10.40 -9.92 14.01
C SER A 226 9.39 -9.79 15.15
N TYR A 227 8.67 -8.68 15.20
CA TYR A 227 7.74 -8.40 16.31
C TYR A 227 6.42 -7.83 15.81
N MET A 228 5.37 -8.07 16.60
CA MET A 228 4.08 -7.40 16.45
C MET A 228 3.76 -6.64 17.73
N HIS A 229 3.46 -5.36 17.58
CA HIS A 229 3.12 -4.48 18.70
C HIS A 229 1.66 -4.06 18.62
N VAL A 230 0.93 -4.16 19.71
CA VAL A 230 -0.48 -3.76 19.80
C VAL A 230 -0.57 -2.55 20.70
N MET A 231 -0.98 -1.41 20.14
CA MET A 231 -1.20 -0.17 20.88
C MET A 231 -2.70 0.09 21.04
N CYS A 232 -3.11 0.41 22.27
CA CYS A 232 -4.48 0.84 22.55
C CYS A 232 -4.71 2.28 22.07
N LYS A 233 -5.68 2.48 21.17
CA LYS A 233 -5.99 3.79 20.56
C LYS A 233 -6.38 4.86 21.58
N SER A 234 -7.09 4.48 22.65
CA SER A 234 -7.61 5.43 23.64
C SER A 234 -6.56 5.88 24.65
N THR A 235 -5.61 5.01 24.99
CA THR A 235 -4.58 5.30 26.01
C THR A 235 -3.23 5.64 25.43
N GLY A 236 -2.98 5.33 24.15
CA GLY A 236 -1.67 5.48 23.51
C GLY A 236 -0.61 4.50 24.02
N LYS A 237 -0.99 3.53 24.85
CA LYS A 237 -0.06 2.55 25.45
C LYS A 237 0.02 1.29 24.61
N THR A 238 1.23 0.78 24.43
CA THR A 238 1.47 -0.58 23.94
C THR A 238 1.00 -1.59 24.99
N VAL A 239 -0.01 -2.38 24.65
CA VAL A 239 -0.62 -3.39 25.54
C VAL A 239 -0.06 -4.79 25.31
N ALA A 240 0.48 -5.05 24.12
CA ALA A 240 1.23 -6.27 23.82
C ALA A 240 2.37 -5.96 22.87
N SER A 241 3.49 -6.67 23.04
CA SER A 241 4.66 -6.57 22.18
C SER A 241 5.30 -7.94 22.12
N VAL A 242 5.00 -8.69 21.07
CA VAL A 242 5.30 -10.12 20.99
C VAL A 242 6.32 -10.41 19.88
N GLU A 243 7.19 -11.38 20.12
CA GLU A 243 8.03 -11.96 19.09
C GLU A 243 7.21 -12.92 18.24
N VAL A 244 7.38 -12.85 16.91
CA VAL A 244 6.67 -13.69 15.95
C VAL A 244 7.67 -14.36 15.00
N PRO A 245 7.28 -15.46 14.33
CA PRO A 245 8.10 -16.02 13.26
C PRO A 245 8.52 -14.95 12.23
N PRO A 246 9.71 -15.06 11.60
CA PRO A 246 10.16 -14.11 10.60
C PRO A 246 9.14 -13.91 9.49
N PHE A 247 8.85 -12.64 9.18
CA PHE A 247 7.88 -12.28 8.15
C PHE A 247 8.31 -11.05 7.37
N MET A 248 7.74 -10.92 6.16
CA MET A 248 7.83 -9.73 5.34
C MET A 248 6.47 -9.52 4.69
N ALA A 249 5.87 -8.35 4.88
CA ALA A 249 4.59 -7.99 4.28
C ALA A 249 4.65 -6.54 3.79
N ILE A 250 4.18 -6.31 2.56
CA ILE A 250 3.95 -4.96 2.04
C ILE A 250 2.54 -4.51 2.44
N HIS A 251 1.54 -5.38 2.26
CA HIS A 251 0.14 -5.11 2.54
C HIS A 251 -0.43 -5.96 3.69
N PHE A 252 -1.00 -5.30 4.69
CA PHE A 252 -1.87 -5.89 5.70
C PHE A 252 -3.32 -5.86 5.19
N ILE A 253 -4.03 -6.97 5.34
CA ILE A 253 -5.39 -7.16 4.82
C ILE A 253 -6.40 -6.55 5.80
N ASN A 254 -6.41 -7.02 7.04
CA ASN A 254 -7.28 -6.53 8.10
C ASN A 254 -6.80 -7.02 9.47
N ALA A 255 -7.40 -6.52 10.54
CA ALA A 255 -7.27 -7.10 11.87
C ALA A 255 -8.61 -7.09 12.61
N TYR A 256 -8.75 -7.99 13.58
CA TYR A 256 -9.90 -8.00 14.47
C TYR A 256 -9.52 -8.55 15.84
N GLU A 257 -10.45 -8.43 16.77
CA GLU A 257 -10.22 -8.79 18.16
C GLU A 257 -11.00 -10.04 18.50
N GLU A 258 -10.39 -10.86 19.34
CA GLU A 258 -11.04 -11.95 20.02
C GLU A 258 -11.08 -11.65 21.52
N GLU A 259 -12.23 -11.88 22.13
CA GLU A 259 -12.49 -11.60 23.54
C GLU A 259 -12.62 -12.90 24.34
N GLY A 260 -12.55 -12.79 25.66
CA GLY A 260 -12.64 -13.92 26.59
C GLY A 260 -11.30 -14.30 27.21
N ASP A 261 -11.20 -15.53 27.71
CA ASP A 261 -10.01 -16.02 28.43
C ASP A 261 -8.77 -16.11 27.51
N GLU A 262 -8.97 -16.27 26.20
CA GLU A 262 -7.92 -16.29 25.17
C GLU A 262 -7.92 -15.00 24.34
N ALA A 263 -8.10 -13.85 25.00
CA ALA A 263 -8.15 -12.56 24.33
C ALA A 263 -6.90 -12.31 23.46
N ALA A 264 -7.11 -11.98 22.19
CA ALA A 264 -6.06 -11.82 21.21
C ALA A 264 -6.44 -10.81 20.13
N VAL A 265 -5.43 -10.29 19.44
CA VAL A 265 -5.62 -9.58 18.17
C VAL A 265 -5.21 -10.51 17.03
N VAL A 266 -6.14 -10.74 16.10
CA VAL A 266 -5.88 -11.50 14.87
C VAL A 266 -5.57 -10.52 13.75
N VAL A 267 -4.51 -10.77 12.99
CA VAL A 267 -4.04 -9.87 11.93
C VAL A 267 -3.72 -10.67 10.68
N ASP A 268 -4.34 -10.32 9.57
CA ASP A 268 -4.12 -10.98 8.29
C ASP A 268 -3.28 -10.08 7.36
N CYS A 269 -2.33 -10.65 6.60
CA CYS A 269 -1.51 -9.92 5.64
C CYS A 269 -1.10 -10.76 4.41
N CYS A 270 -0.62 -10.06 3.38
CA CYS A 270 0.07 -10.64 2.23
C CYS A 270 1.53 -10.90 2.63
N GLU A 271 1.81 -12.12 3.09
CA GLU A 271 3.09 -12.52 3.71
C GLU A 271 4.02 -13.18 2.69
N HIS A 272 5.26 -12.72 2.61
CA HIS A 272 6.28 -13.12 1.64
C HIS A 272 7.33 -14.08 2.22
N TYR A 273 6.93 -15.00 3.09
CA TYR A 273 7.78 -15.98 3.79
C TYR A 273 9.05 -15.39 4.41
N GLY A 274 8.95 -14.23 5.03
CA GLY A 274 10.10 -13.55 5.64
C GLY A 274 11.19 -13.18 4.64
N ASN A 275 10.86 -12.94 3.37
CA ASN A 275 11.83 -12.73 2.30
C ASN A 275 11.61 -11.38 1.58
N PRO A 276 12.62 -10.49 1.52
CA PRO A 276 12.52 -9.22 0.80
C PRO A 276 12.64 -9.34 -0.73
N ALA A 277 12.80 -10.53 -1.29
CA ALA A 277 13.06 -10.76 -2.73
C ALA A 277 12.04 -10.10 -3.68
N ILE A 278 10.80 -9.86 -3.24
CA ILE A 278 9.81 -9.15 -4.06
C ILE A 278 10.29 -7.75 -4.45
N ILE A 279 11.06 -7.07 -3.60
CA ILE A 279 11.64 -5.74 -3.89
C ILE A 279 12.55 -5.81 -5.12
N GLU A 280 13.34 -6.88 -5.26
CA GLU A 280 14.20 -7.05 -6.43
C GLU A 280 13.41 -7.49 -7.67
N THR A 281 12.37 -8.31 -7.49
CA THR A 281 11.50 -8.75 -8.60
C THR A 281 10.82 -7.58 -9.30
N LEU A 282 10.56 -6.47 -8.58
CA LEU A 282 9.93 -5.26 -9.10
C LEU A 282 10.88 -4.31 -9.87
N VAL A 283 12.13 -4.71 -10.11
CA VAL A 283 13.03 -4.02 -11.04
C VAL A 283 12.48 -4.09 -12.47
N LEU A 284 12.36 -2.95 -13.15
CA LEU A 284 11.73 -2.86 -14.47
C LEU A 284 12.39 -3.75 -15.51
N ASN A 285 13.72 -3.83 -15.52
CA ASN A 285 14.43 -4.70 -16.45
C ASN A 285 14.09 -6.20 -16.22
N ARG A 286 13.93 -6.63 -14.96
CA ARG A 286 13.50 -8.00 -14.64
C ARG A 286 12.07 -8.25 -15.07
N LEU A 287 11.16 -7.32 -14.77
CA LEU A 287 9.75 -7.41 -15.20
C LEU A 287 9.61 -7.52 -16.72
N ARG A 288 10.42 -6.77 -17.47
CA ARG A 288 10.41 -6.77 -18.95
C ARG A 288 11.07 -8.01 -19.55
N SER A 289 12.22 -8.45 -19.03
CA SER A 289 13.02 -9.54 -19.61
C SER A 289 12.61 -10.94 -19.18
N LEU A 290 11.94 -11.09 -18.03
CA LEU A 290 11.55 -12.38 -17.47
C LEU A 290 10.07 -12.72 -17.67
N ARG A 291 9.38 -12.05 -18.61
CA ARG A 291 7.98 -12.38 -18.95
C ARG A 291 7.83 -13.87 -19.26
N GLY A 292 6.81 -14.49 -18.66
CA GLY A 292 6.51 -15.93 -18.82
C GLY A 292 7.47 -16.88 -18.10
N LYS A 293 8.45 -16.38 -17.33
CA LYS A 293 9.28 -17.19 -16.43
C LYS A 293 8.67 -17.24 -15.04
N ASP A 294 8.76 -18.39 -14.38
CA ASP A 294 8.29 -18.54 -13.00
C ASP A 294 9.33 -18.00 -12.00
N VAL A 295 9.29 -16.69 -11.78
CA VAL A 295 10.27 -15.98 -10.92
C VAL A 295 9.59 -15.07 -9.88
N LEU A 296 8.25 -15.03 -9.86
CA LEU A 296 7.51 -14.37 -8.80
C LEU A 296 7.80 -15.09 -7.46
N PRO A 297 8.32 -14.40 -6.42
CA PRO A 297 8.51 -15.01 -5.11
C PRO A 297 7.20 -15.57 -4.56
N ASN A 298 7.28 -16.60 -3.72
CA ASN A 298 6.09 -17.14 -3.08
C ASN A 298 5.56 -16.14 -2.04
N ALA A 299 4.24 -16.00 -2.00
CA ALA A 299 3.51 -15.28 -0.96
C ALA A 299 2.28 -16.09 -0.55
N ARG A 300 1.74 -15.78 0.64
CA ARG A 300 0.55 -16.41 1.24
C ARG A 300 -0.32 -15.40 1.97
N VAL A 301 -1.53 -15.80 2.30
CA VAL A 301 -2.29 -15.13 3.37
C VAL A 301 -1.72 -15.57 4.71
N GLY A 302 -0.90 -14.71 5.32
CA GLY A 302 -0.39 -14.90 6.67
C GLY A 302 -1.42 -14.44 7.70
N ARG A 303 -1.63 -15.22 8.76
CA ARG A 303 -2.50 -14.88 9.88
C ARG A 303 -1.70 -14.90 11.16
N PHE A 304 -1.59 -13.74 11.80
CA PHE A 304 -1.02 -13.62 13.13
C PHE A 304 -2.09 -13.77 14.20
N ARG A 305 -1.72 -14.41 15.30
CA ARG A 305 -2.45 -14.36 16.57
C ARG A 305 -1.55 -13.72 17.62
N ILE A 306 -1.97 -12.59 18.17
CA ILE A 306 -1.22 -11.82 19.16
C ILE A 306 -1.97 -11.87 20.50
N PRO A 307 -1.53 -12.70 21.46
CA PRO A 307 -2.16 -12.78 22.77
C PRO A 307 -2.09 -11.45 23.53
N LEU A 308 -3.16 -11.13 24.28
CA LEU A 308 -3.23 -9.96 25.17
C LEU A 308 -3.09 -10.34 26.65
N ASP A 309 -2.64 -11.56 26.93
CA ASP A 309 -2.47 -12.15 28.26
C ASP A 309 -1.07 -11.90 28.89
N GLY A 310 -0.21 -11.17 28.19
CA GLY A 310 1.18 -10.92 28.60
C GLY A 310 2.19 -11.93 28.06
N SER A 311 1.76 -12.88 27.24
CA SER A 311 2.67 -13.80 26.53
C SER A 311 3.70 -13.02 25.70
N PRO A 312 4.98 -13.44 25.71
CA PRO A 312 6.03 -12.74 24.95
C PRO A 312 6.08 -13.15 23.47
N PHE A 313 5.28 -14.15 23.06
CA PHE A 313 5.28 -14.74 21.72
C PHE A 313 3.90 -14.68 21.10
N GLY A 314 3.86 -14.39 19.79
CA GLY A 314 2.69 -14.54 18.95
C GLY A 314 2.92 -15.60 17.88
N GLU A 315 1.86 -15.99 17.21
CA GLU A 315 1.88 -17.04 16.19
C GLU A 315 1.74 -16.43 14.81
N LEU A 316 2.27 -17.11 13.78
CA LEU A 316 2.04 -16.81 12.37
C LEU A 316 1.72 -18.10 11.64
N GLU A 317 0.48 -18.24 11.20
CA GLU A 317 0.02 -19.37 10.41
C GLU A 317 -0.32 -18.97 8.97
N THR A 318 -0.57 -19.98 8.14
CA THR A 318 -1.13 -19.81 6.80
C THR A 318 -2.64 -19.92 6.87
N ALA A 319 -3.38 -18.87 6.51
CA ALA A 319 -4.84 -18.83 6.70
C ALA A 319 -5.60 -19.87 5.84
N LEU A 320 -5.09 -20.17 4.64
CA LEU A 320 -5.61 -21.16 3.68
C LEU A 320 -4.48 -21.68 2.77
N ASP A 321 -4.68 -22.84 2.14
CA ASP A 321 -3.68 -23.46 1.26
C ASP A 321 -3.15 -22.46 0.20
N PRO A 322 -1.83 -22.16 0.16
CA PRO A 322 -1.26 -21.22 -0.80
C PRO A 322 -1.50 -21.58 -2.26
N GLU A 323 -1.79 -22.85 -2.58
CA GLU A 323 -2.13 -23.27 -3.94
C GLU A 323 -3.45 -22.65 -4.44
N GLU A 324 -4.39 -22.33 -3.54
CA GLU A 324 -5.69 -21.73 -3.89
C GLU A 324 -5.53 -20.36 -4.59
N HIS A 325 -4.41 -19.68 -4.33
CA HIS A 325 -4.06 -18.39 -4.95
C HIS A 325 -2.70 -18.46 -5.67
N GLY A 326 -2.28 -19.67 -6.05
CA GLY A 326 -1.07 -19.93 -6.85
C GLY A 326 0.24 -19.45 -6.23
N ARG A 327 0.31 -19.40 -4.89
CA ARG A 327 1.47 -18.91 -4.12
C ARG A 327 1.88 -17.49 -4.51
N GLY A 328 0.94 -16.67 -4.97
CA GLY A 328 1.11 -15.23 -5.16
C GLY A 328 -0.04 -14.52 -4.48
N MET A 329 0.27 -13.48 -3.72
CA MET A 329 -0.74 -12.72 -2.96
C MET A 329 -0.19 -11.35 -2.63
N ASP A 330 -0.79 -10.30 -3.18
CA ASP A 330 -0.47 -8.92 -2.83
C ASP A 330 -1.61 -7.98 -3.26
N MET A 331 -1.49 -6.66 -3.03
CA MET A 331 -2.47 -5.66 -3.49
C MET A 331 -3.90 -5.99 -3.04
N CYS A 332 -4.13 -6.05 -1.73
CA CYS A 332 -5.36 -6.56 -1.15
C CYS A 332 -6.36 -5.46 -0.75
N SER A 333 -7.64 -5.80 -0.81
CA SER A 333 -8.74 -5.03 -0.23
C SER A 333 -9.76 -5.95 0.44
N ILE A 334 -10.68 -5.34 1.17
CA ILE A 334 -11.82 -5.98 1.83
C ILE A 334 -13.07 -5.13 1.62
N ASN A 335 -14.23 -5.61 2.06
CA ASN A 335 -15.37 -4.71 2.28
C ASN A 335 -15.02 -3.69 3.37
N PRO A 336 -14.99 -2.36 3.09
CA PRO A 336 -14.61 -1.35 4.07
C PRO A 336 -15.46 -1.35 5.35
N ALA A 337 -16.71 -1.83 5.30
CA ALA A 337 -17.58 -1.97 6.48
C ALA A 337 -17.06 -3.02 7.50
N ARG A 338 -16.07 -3.82 7.11
CA ARG A 338 -15.39 -4.83 7.95
C ARG A 338 -14.01 -4.39 8.43
N LEU A 339 -13.56 -3.18 8.12
CA LEU A 339 -12.29 -2.64 8.59
C LEU A 339 -12.22 -2.71 10.12
N GLY A 340 -11.20 -3.39 10.64
CA GLY A 340 -10.97 -3.54 12.07
C GLY A 340 -11.92 -4.49 12.80
N ARG A 341 -12.72 -5.27 12.06
CA ARG A 341 -13.75 -6.17 12.59
C ARG A 341 -13.59 -7.56 11.98
N LYS A 342 -14.17 -8.56 12.65
CA LYS A 342 -14.18 -9.93 12.14
C LYS A 342 -14.86 -9.97 10.77
N TYR A 343 -14.26 -10.70 9.84
CA TYR A 343 -14.60 -10.67 8.42
C TYR A 343 -14.35 -12.05 7.79
N ARG A 344 -14.89 -12.27 6.60
CA ARG A 344 -14.80 -13.54 5.86
C ARG A 344 -14.06 -13.40 4.54
N TYR A 345 -14.23 -12.29 3.83
CA TYR A 345 -13.76 -12.15 2.46
C TYR A 345 -12.66 -11.11 2.30
N ALA A 346 -11.65 -11.46 1.52
CA ALA A 346 -10.64 -10.53 1.01
C ALA A 346 -10.52 -10.67 -0.51
N TYR A 347 -10.08 -9.61 -1.16
CA TYR A 347 -9.83 -9.55 -2.60
C TYR A 347 -8.41 -9.10 -2.82
N ALA A 348 -7.67 -9.71 -3.74
CA ALA A 348 -6.26 -9.40 -3.94
C ALA A 348 -5.77 -9.74 -5.35
N CYS A 349 -4.59 -9.25 -5.71
CA CYS A 349 -3.87 -9.77 -6.86
C CYS A 349 -3.18 -11.09 -6.49
N GLY A 350 -3.51 -12.15 -7.24
CA GLY A 350 -2.93 -13.48 -7.08
C GLY A 350 -2.01 -13.86 -8.24
N ALA A 351 -1.69 -15.14 -8.32
CA ALA A 351 -0.86 -15.67 -9.40
C ALA A 351 -1.46 -16.92 -10.04
N ARG A 352 -1.36 -16.98 -11.37
CA ARG A 352 -1.42 -18.19 -12.16
C ARG A 352 -0.03 -18.43 -12.72
N ARG A 353 0.67 -19.39 -12.14
CA ARG A 353 2.06 -19.73 -12.48
C ARG A 353 2.14 -20.62 -13.73
N PRO A 354 3.23 -20.56 -14.52
CA PRO A 354 4.44 -19.75 -14.31
C PRO A 354 4.21 -18.24 -14.55
N CYS A 355 4.74 -17.38 -13.67
CA CYS A 355 4.65 -15.94 -13.86
C CYS A 355 5.80 -15.18 -13.15
N ASN A 356 6.08 -13.97 -13.63
CA ASN A 356 7.08 -13.06 -13.07
C ASN A 356 6.47 -11.86 -12.33
N PHE A 357 5.13 -11.77 -12.32
CA PHE A 357 4.34 -10.70 -11.72
C PHE A 357 2.91 -11.21 -11.45
N PRO A 358 2.19 -10.73 -10.41
CA PRO A 358 0.79 -11.09 -10.19
C PRO A 358 -0.07 -10.86 -11.44
N ASN A 359 -0.92 -11.84 -11.78
CA ASN A 359 -1.66 -11.88 -13.04
C ASN A 359 -3.09 -12.44 -12.90
N THR A 360 -3.60 -12.50 -11.67
CA THR A 360 -5.00 -12.86 -11.38
C THR A 360 -5.61 -11.85 -10.43
N LEU A 361 -6.92 -11.70 -10.49
CA LEU A 361 -7.69 -11.20 -9.36
C LEU A 361 -8.16 -12.42 -8.57
N THR A 362 -8.16 -12.36 -7.24
CA THR A 362 -8.48 -13.50 -6.40
C THR A 362 -9.38 -13.06 -5.24
N LYS A 363 -10.55 -13.70 -5.10
CA LYS A 363 -11.41 -13.63 -3.91
C LYS A 363 -11.05 -14.77 -2.98
N ILE A 364 -10.88 -14.45 -1.70
CA ILE A 364 -10.49 -15.37 -0.63
C ILE A 364 -11.65 -15.50 0.34
N ASP A 365 -12.05 -16.72 0.66
CA ASP A 365 -12.96 -17.05 1.76
C ASP A 365 -12.14 -17.63 2.93
N LEU A 366 -11.97 -16.82 3.98
CA LEU A 366 -11.15 -17.16 5.14
C LEU A 366 -11.82 -18.16 6.10
N VAL A 367 -13.13 -18.39 5.94
CA VAL A 367 -13.89 -19.36 6.75
C VAL A 367 -13.85 -20.73 6.09
N GLU A 368 -14.18 -20.79 4.80
CA GLU A 368 -14.14 -22.05 4.03
C GLU A 368 -12.72 -22.42 3.59
N LYS A 369 -11.77 -21.49 3.74
CA LYS A 369 -10.36 -21.63 3.33
C LYS A 369 -10.22 -21.97 1.84
N LYS A 370 -10.96 -21.25 1.01
CA LYS A 370 -11.02 -21.41 -0.45
C LYS A 370 -10.83 -20.10 -1.18
N ALA A 371 -10.38 -20.18 -2.43
CA ALA A 371 -10.28 -19.00 -3.28
C ALA A 371 -10.92 -19.21 -4.66
N LYS A 372 -11.34 -18.09 -5.28
CA LYS A 372 -11.77 -18.02 -6.68
C LYS A 372 -10.92 -16.99 -7.38
N SER A 373 -10.43 -17.31 -8.57
CA SER A 373 -9.56 -16.41 -9.32
C SER A 373 -10.11 -16.11 -10.72
N TRP A 374 -10.08 -14.84 -11.09
CA TRP A 374 -10.26 -14.39 -12.47
C TRP A 374 -8.88 -14.21 -13.10
N HIS A 375 -8.75 -14.63 -14.35
CA HIS A 375 -7.51 -14.55 -15.12
C HIS A 375 -7.81 -14.47 -16.62
N GLU A 376 -7.06 -13.63 -17.31
CA GLU A 376 -7.04 -13.54 -18.77
C GLU A 376 -5.57 -13.55 -19.23
N GLU A 377 -5.27 -14.34 -20.27
CA GLU A 377 -3.91 -14.47 -20.81
C GLU A 377 -3.39 -13.11 -21.28
N GLY A 378 -2.10 -12.83 -21.06
CA GLY A 378 -1.49 -11.54 -21.43
C GLY A 378 -1.94 -10.34 -20.58
N SER A 379 -2.87 -10.52 -19.64
CA SER A 379 -3.41 -9.43 -18.82
C SER A 379 -2.80 -9.36 -17.43
N VAL A 380 -2.61 -8.14 -16.93
CA VAL A 380 -2.11 -7.82 -15.60
C VAL A 380 -3.11 -6.90 -14.91
N PRO A 381 -3.86 -7.40 -13.91
CA PRO A 381 -4.78 -6.57 -13.14
C PRO A 381 -4.04 -5.74 -12.07
N SER A 382 -4.53 -4.53 -11.81
CA SER A 382 -4.21 -3.74 -10.61
C SER A 382 -4.96 -4.26 -9.39
N GLU A 383 -4.83 -3.56 -8.27
CA GLU A 383 -5.61 -3.84 -7.05
C GLU A 383 -7.12 -3.98 -7.33
N PRO A 384 -7.78 -5.06 -6.86
CA PRO A 384 -9.23 -5.18 -6.86
C PRO A 384 -9.86 -4.31 -5.77
N PHE A 385 -10.87 -3.52 -6.11
CA PHE A 385 -11.64 -2.69 -5.18
C PHE A 385 -13.05 -3.23 -5.01
N PHE A 386 -13.43 -3.60 -3.78
CA PHE A 386 -14.80 -3.95 -3.47
C PHE A 386 -15.69 -2.70 -3.36
N VAL A 387 -16.87 -2.76 -3.99
CA VAL A 387 -17.92 -1.74 -3.91
C VAL A 387 -19.22 -2.44 -3.52
N ALA A 388 -19.72 -2.15 -2.32
CA ALA A 388 -20.96 -2.72 -1.83
C ALA A 388 -22.15 -2.28 -2.67
N ARG A 389 -23.12 -3.18 -2.85
CA ARG A 389 -24.45 -2.78 -3.32
C ARG A 389 -25.10 -1.87 -2.27
N THR A 390 -25.79 -0.83 -2.71
CA THR A 390 -26.59 0.01 -1.79
C THR A 390 -27.61 -0.86 -1.05
N GLY A 391 -27.54 -0.86 0.29
CA GLY A 391 -28.41 -1.68 1.14
C GLY A 391 -27.98 -3.14 1.31
N ALA A 392 -26.78 -3.51 0.86
CA ALA A 392 -26.20 -4.84 1.07
C ALA A 392 -26.15 -5.21 2.56
N THR A 393 -26.56 -6.45 2.88
CA THR A 393 -26.42 -7.04 4.21
C THR A 393 -25.31 -8.08 4.28
N ASP A 394 -25.07 -8.77 3.18
CA ASP A 394 -24.01 -9.77 3.06
C ASP A 394 -22.67 -9.08 2.77
N GLU A 395 -21.59 -9.67 3.28
CA GLU A 395 -20.26 -9.05 3.24
C GLU A 395 -19.73 -8.89 1.81
N ASP A 396 -20.10 -9.79 0.91
CA ASP A 396 -19.69 -9.84 -0.50
C ASP A 396 -20.84 -9.53 -1.48
N ASP A 397 -21.94 -8.90 -1.03
CA ASP A 397 -22.98 -8.39 -1.92
C ASP A 397 -22.56 -7.04 -2.52
N GLY A 398 -22.01 -7.12 -3.72
CA GLY A 398 -21.48 -5.97 -4.42
C GLY A 398 -20.72 -6.37 -5.67
N VAL A 399 -19.79 -5.51 -6.07
CA VAL A 399 -18.90 -5.76 -7.21
C VAL A 399 -17.45 -5.57 -6.81
N VAL A 400 -16.55 -6.19 -7.56
CA VAL A 400 -15.11 -5.96 -7.49
C VAL A 400 -14.65 -5.33 -8.79
N ILE A 401 -13.97 -4.19 -8.69
CA ILE A 401 -13.50 -3.42 -9.84
C ILE A 401 -11.97 -3.44 -9.87
N SER A 402 -11.38 -3.66 -11.04
CA SER A 402 -9.94 -3.55 -11.25
C SER A 402 -9.65 -2.87 -12.58
N VAL A 403 -8.57 -2.09 -12.64
CA VAL A 403 -7.99 -1.71 -13.93
C VAL A 403 -7.10 -2.85 -14.41
N VAL A 404 -7.14 -3.18 -15.68
CA VAL A 404 -6.35 -4.27 -16.27
C VAL A 404 -5.56 -3.72 -17.45
N SER A 405 -4.27 -4.05 -17.48
CA SER A 405 -3.36 -3.77 -18.59
C SER A 405 -3.14 -5.05 -19.38
N SER A 406 -3.40 -5.01 -20.69
CA SER A 406 -3.16 -6.14 -21.60
C SER A 406 -1.85 -5.94 -22.37
N ASP A 407 -1.24 -7.04 -22.83
CA ASP A 407 0.07 -7.00 -23.46
C ASP A 407 0.09 -6.55 -24.92
N ASP A 408 -1.09 -6.49 -25.55
CA ASP A 408 -1.33 -5.76 -26.80
C ASP A 408 -1.34 -4.22 -26.60
N GLY A 409 -1.19 -3.77 -25.35
CA GLY A 409 -1.19 -2.37 -24.97
C GLY A 409 -2.57 -1.81 -24.70
N GLU A 410 -3.64 -2.61 -24.74
CA GLU A 410 -4.98 -2.18 -24.35
C GLU A 410 -5.09 -2.06 -22.81
N GLY A 411 -6.06 -1.27 -22.37
CA GLY A 411 -6.44 -1.20 -20.97
C GLY A 411 -7.95 -1.22 -20.81
N TYR A 412 -8.44 -1.80 -19.72
CA TYR A 412 -9.87 -1.75 -19.40
C TYR A 412 -10.14 -1.76 -17.90
N ALA A 413 -11.30 -1.24 -17.50
CA ALA A 413 -11.84 -1.42 -16.16
C ALA A 413 -12.71 -2.68 -16.17
N LEU A 414 -12.29 -3.71 -15.45
CA LEU A 414 -13.02 -4.95 -15.26
C LEU A 414 -13.96 -4.82 -14.07
N VAL A 415 -15.18 -5.35 -14.19
CA VAL A 415 -16.15 -5.46 -13.11
C VAL A 415 -16.55 -6.92 -12.94
N LEU A 416 -16.34 -7.44 -11.74
CA LEU A 416 -16.72 -8.78 -11.32
C LEU A 416 -17.88 -8.71 -10.32
N ASP A 417 -18.80 -9.67 -10.37
CA ASP A 417 -19.74 -9.90 -9.28
C ASP A 417 -18.96 -10.36 -8.04
N ALA A 418 -19.12 -9.70 -6.90
CA ALA A 418 -18.29 -9.98 -5.74
C ALA A 418 -18.64 -11.31 -5.06
N THR A 419 -19.82 -11.89 -5.31
CA THR A 419 -20.28 -13.16 -4.74
C THR A 419 -19.78 -14.35 -5.59
N THR A 420 -20.13 -14.36 -6.88
CA THR A 420 -19.76 -15.44 -7.81
C THR A 420 -18.31 -15.35 -8.24
N PHE A 421 -17.77 -14.12 -8.30
CA PHE A 421 -16.47 -13.75 -8.85
C PHE A 421 -16.36 -13.93 -10.37
N GLU A 422 -17.50 -13.90 -11.05
CA GLU A 422 -17.61 -13.93 -12.51
C GLU A 422 -17.65 -12.51 -13.10
N GLU A 423 -17.14 -12.36 -14.31
CA GLU A 423 -17.16 -11.08 -15.01
C GLU A 423 -18.57 -10.67 -15.41
N ILE A 424 -18.96 -9.44 -15.04
CA ILE A 424 -20.26 -8.87 -15.42
C ILE A 424 -20.15 -7.81 -16.52
N SER A 425 -19.01 -7.11 -16.60
CA SER A 425 -18.79 -6.06 -17.60
C SER A 425 -17.31 -5.66 -17.65
N ARG A 426 -16.90 -5.08 -18.79
CA ARG A 426 -15.62 -4.36 -18.91
C ARG A 426 -15.79 -3.04 -19.67
N VAL A 427 -15.03 -2.01 -19.28
CA VAL A 427 -15.00 -0.69 -19.90
C VAL A 427 -13.63 -0.46 -20.50
N ARG A 428 -13.51 -0.51 -21.82
CA ARG A 428 -12.23 -0.29 -22.52
C ARG A 428 -11.83 1.18 -22.48
N PHE A 429 -10.54 1.43 -22.26
CA PHE A 429 -9.96 2.75 -22.41
C PHE A 429 -9.52 2.97 -23.87
N PRO A 430 -9.59 4.19 -24.41
CA PRO A 430 -9.16 4.49 -25.77
C PRO A 430 -7.63 4.64 -25.90
N TYR A 431 -6.87 4.20 -24.90
CA TYR A 431 -5.41 4.32 -24.81
C TYR A 431 -4.86 3.20 -23.93
N GLY A 432 -3.58 2.90 -24.12
CA GLY A 432 -2.89 1.96 -23.25
C GLY A 432 -2.65 2.49 -21.86
N LEU A 433 -2.86 1.62 -20.88
CA LEU A 433 -2.62 1.92 -19.48
C LEU A 433 -1.43 1.13 -18.96
N PRO A 434 -0.40 1.80 -18.41
CA PRO A 434 0.60 1.08 -17.65
C PRO A 434 0.00 0.54 -16.35
N TYR A 435 0.68 -0.44 -15.75
CA TYR A 435 0.31 -0.99 -14.45
C TYR A 435 0.16 0.11 -13.39
N GLY A 436 -0.96 0.08 -12.65
CA GLY A 436 -1.26 0.97 -11.54
C GLY A 436 -1.21 0.25 -10.19
N PHE A 437 -0.95 1.01 -9.12
CA PHE A 437 -0.92 0.50 -7.75
C PHE A 437 -2.29 0.57 -7.08
N HIS A 438 -2.56 1.63 -6.32
CA HIS A 438 -3.74 1.76 -5.47
C HIS A 438 -4.66 2.89 -5.91
N GLY A 439 -5.94 2.71 -5.61
CA GLY A 439 -7.03 3.59 -5.95
C GLY A 439 -8.08 3.62 -4.85
N CYS A 440 -9.20 4.26 -5.13
CA CYS A 440 -10.36 4.25 -4.24
C CYS A 440 -11.65 4.34 -5.05
N TRP A 441 -12.75 3.91 -4.44
CA TRP A 441 -14.09 4.21 -4.92
C TRP A 441 -14.58 5.49 -4.24
N ILE A 442 -15.00 6.47 -5.05
CA ILE A 442 -15.64 7.70 -4.57
C ILE A 442 -17.11 7.60 -4.98
N PRO A 443 -18.05 7.47 -4.02
CA PRO A 443 -19.48 7.53 -4.33
C PRO A 443 -19.84 8.84 -5.02
N GLY A 444 -20.69 8.77 -6.04
CA GLY A 444 -21.21 9.98 -6.68
C GLY A 444 -22.07 10.79 -5.70
N THR A 445 -22.01 12.12 -5.81
CA THR A 445 -23.03 13.00 -5.24
C THR A 445 -24.26 12.97 -6.13
N GLU A 446 -25.46 12.85 -5.53
CA GLU A 446 -26.74 12.87 -6.26
C GLU A 446 -26.98 14.17 -7.05
#